data_AF-R7UMP8-F1
#
_entry.id   AF-R7UMP8-F1
#
_cell.length_a   1.000
_cell.length_b   1.000
_cell.length_c   1.000
_cell.angle_alpha   90.00
_cell.angle_beta   90.00
_cell.angle_gamma   90.00
#
_symmetry.space_group_name_H-M   'P 1'
#
loop_
_entity.id
_entity.type
_entity.pdbx_description
1 polymer ?
#
loop_
_entity_poly.entity_id
_entity_poly.type
_entity_poly.pdbx_seq_one_letter_code
_entity_poly.pdbx_strand_id
1 'polypeptide(L)'
;MESCSSCTYVGCIFTHDADLKNATKEQCSRKMCHVIKFEAFIKKNRNTPFKDKEKVWSAAPVSSILYDIEFWLGLAVIETANAMYMRSVRKLLGVRKTTAGDLFLIEAGLPLLVNKAKSIQKKTLEKFIDKTSDLTDDPLMFTLEKCRTANTPCARYTRSLDQHDYNHEDQILKLKARTSTRTKYHTYCNLMNPELKRHEMYADLNVKENARLKTTKICLSSHNFAIELDDG
;
A
#
# COMPACT_ATOMS: atom_id res chain seq x y z
N MET A 1 32.39 -1.29 -24.53
CA MET A 1 31.64 -1.92 -23.44
C MET A 1 30.41 -1.06 -23.19
N GLU A 2 29.22 -1.54 -23.54
CA GLU A 2 27.99 -0.87 -23.11
C GLU A 2 27.94 -0.90 -21.58
N SER A 3 27.87 0.27 -20.93
CA SER A 3 27.71 0.30 -19.48
C SER A 3 26.31 -0.23 -19.16
N CYS A 4 26.25 -1.34 -18.41
CA CYS A 4 24.98 -1.90 -17.96
C CYS A 4 24.31 -0.88 -17.02
N SER A 5 23.17 -0.32 -17.43
CA SER A 5 22.51 0.79 -16.72
C SER A 5 21.90 0.38 -15.38
N SER A 6 21.63 -0.91 -15.19
CA SER A 6 21.15 -1.52 -13.94
C SER A 6 21.56 -2.99 -13.87
N CYS A 7 21.84 -3.51 -12.68
CA CYS A 7 22.02 -4.94 -12.44
C CYS A 7 20.86 -5.50 -11.60
N THR A 8 20.63 -6.81 -11.71
CA THR A 8 19.64 -7.52 -10.88
C THR A 8 20.35 -8.56 -10.05
N TYR A 9 20.25 -8.44 -8.73
CA TYR A 9 20.84 -9.39 -7.79
C TYR A 9 19.75 -9.89 -6.85
N VAL A 10 19.54 -11.21 -6.82
CA VAL A 10 18.48 -11.87 -6.05
C VAL A 10 17.13 -11.16 -6.27
N GLY A 11 16.80 -10.81 -7.52
CA GLY A 11 15.56 -10.13 -7.87
C GLY A 11 15.48 -8.64 -7.52
N CYS A 12 16.41 -8.09 -6.74
CA CYS A 12 16.54 -6.67 -6.41
C CYS A 12 17.23 -5.94 -7.56
N ILE A 13 16.81 -4.71 -7.85
CA ILE A 13 17.41 -3.91 -8.92
C ILE A 13 18.34 -2.87 -8.32
N PHE A 14 19.55 -2.78 -8.84
CA PHE A 14 20.51 -1.74 -8.50
C PHE A 14 20.83 -0.92 -9.74
N THR A 15 20.77 0.40 -9.63
CA THR A 15 21.14 1.33 -10.69
C THR A 15 22.59 1.76 -10.54
N HIS A 16 23.24 2.06 -11.66
CA HIS A 16 24.66 2.45 -11.69
C HIS A 16 24.99 3.72 -10.88
N ASP A 17 23.99 4.58 -10.65
CA ASP A 17 24.10 5.82 -9.87
C ASP A 17 24.00 5.59 -8.35
N ALA A 18 23.75 4.34 -7.91
CA ALA A 18 23.48 3.98 -6.52
C ALA A 18 22.31 4.78 -5.87
N ASP A 19 21.45 5.40 -6.67
CA ASP A 19 20.29 6.14 -6.19
C ASP A 19 19.11 5.17 -5.97
N LEU A 20 18.76 4.99 -4.69
CA LEU A 20 17.69 4.09 -4.27
C LEU A 20 16.32 4.45 -4.87
N LYS A 21 16.05 5.72 -5.16
CA LYS A 21 14.82 6.17 -5.81
C LYS A 21 14.78 5.72 -7.27
N ASN A 22 15.90 5.76 -7.98
CA ASN A 22 15.97 5.29 -9.37
C ASN A 22 15.89 3.76 -9.45
N ALA A 23 16.61 3.06 -8.58
CA ALA A 23 16.47 1.61 -8.39
C ALA A 23 15.00 1.21 -8.14
N THR A 24 14.31 1.91 -7.25
CA THR A 24 12.91 1.61 -6.90
C THR A 24 11.95 1.92 -8.03
N LYS A 25 12.17 3.00 -8.79
CA LYS A 25 11.38 3.30 -9.99
C LYS A 25 11.50 2.18 -11.03
N GLU A 26 12.71 1.71 -11.28
CA GLU A 26 12.97 0.60 -12.20
C GLU A 26 12.31 -0.69 -11.69
N GLN A 27 12.40 -0.97 -10.39
CA GLN A 27 11.72 -2.09 -9.74
C GLN A 27 10.21 -2.02 -9.93
N CYS A 28 9.60 -0.88 -9.64
CA CYS A 28 8.17 -0.64 -9.86
C CYS A 28 7.78 -0.84 -11.33
N SER A 29 8.58 -0.31 -12.27
CA SER A 29 8.36 -0.46 -13.70
C SER A 29 8.31 -1.94 -14.12
N ARG A 30 9.32 -2.73 -13.76
CA ARG A 30 9.38 -4.16 -14.09
C ARG A 30 8.27 -4.97 -13.41
N LYS A 31 7.93 -4.65 -12.16
CA LYS A 31 6.90 -5.36 -11.38
C LYS A 31 5.47 -4.92 -11.73
N MET A 32 5.27 -3.88 -12.54
CA MET A 32 3.94 -3.44 -13.00
C MET A 32 3.16 -4.55 -13.69
N CYS A 33 3.85 -5.49 -14.35
CA CYS A 33 3.23 -6.65 -14.98
C CYS A 33 2.39 -7.50 -14.00
N HIS A 34 2.73 -7.55 -12.70
CA HIS A 34 1.95 -8.27 -11.70
C HIS A 34 0.60 -7.59 -11.42
N VAL A 35 0.57 -6.25 -11.42
CA VAL A 35 -0.68 -5.48 -11.31
C VAL A 35 -1.55 -5.70 -12.55
N ILE A 36 -0.95 -5.71 -13.74
CA ILE A 36 -1.67 -5.96 -15.01
C ILE A 36 -2.23 -7.40 -15.05
N LYS A 37 -1.43 -8.40 -14.66
CA LYS A 37 -1.88 -9.80 -14.55
C LYS A 37 -3.04 -9.92 -13.55
N PHE A 38 -2.97 -9.23 -12.42
CA PHE A 38 -4.07 -9.17 -11.46
C PHE A 38 -5.33 -8.51 -12.05
N GLU A 39 -5.19 -7.42 -12.82
CA GLU A 39 -6.31 -6.79 -13.52
C GLU A 39 -7.00 -7.74 -14.51
N ALA A 40 -6.21 -8.53 -15.25
CA ALA A 40 -6.70 -9.56 -16.15
C ALA A 40 -7.40 -10.70 -15.39
N PHE A 41 -6.81 -11.14 -14.27
CA PHE A 41 -7.39 -12.13 -13.37
C PHE A 41 -8.78 -11.69 -12.88
N ILE A 42 -8.94 -10.46 -12.40
CA ILE A 42 -10.23 -9.92 -11.94
C ILE A 42 -11.26 -9.89 -13.08
N LYS A 43 -10.82 -9.55 -14.31
CA LYS A 43 -11.72 -9.51 -15.49
C LYS A 43 -12.22 -10.89 -15.89
N LYS A 44 -11.37 -11.92 -15.80
CA LYS A 44 -11.70 -13.31 -16.14
C LYS A 44 -12.54 -13.97 -15.03
N ASN A 45 -12.24 -13.66 -13.78
CA ASN A 45 -12.85 -14.27 -12.60
C ASN A 45 -13.88 -13.33 -11.95
N ARG A 46 -14.86 -12.87 -12.74
CA ARG A 46 -15.82 -11.85 -12.29
C ARG A 46 -16.64 -12.29 -11.09
N ASN A 47 -17.07 -13.55 -11.07
CA ASN A 47 -17.98 -14.08 -10.06
C ASN A 47 -17.27 -14.63 -8.81
N THR A 48 -15.94 -14.71 -8.83
CA THR A 48 -15.18 -15.17 -7.66
C THR A 48 -15.40 -14.23 -6.47
N PRO A 49 -15.68 -14.77 -5.27
CA PRO A 49 -15.85 -13.98 -4.05
C PRO A 49 -14.67 -13.06 -3.79
N PHE A 50 -14.95 -11.92 -3.15
CA PHE A 50 -13.93 -10.92 -2.83
C PHE A 50 -12.78 -11.49 -2.01
N LYS A 51 -13.07 -12.31 -1.00
CA LYS A 51 -12.08 -12.93 -0.11
C LYS A 51 -11.01 -13.70 -0.88
N ASP A 52 -11.38 -14.43 -1.93
CA ASP A 52 -10.41 -15.19 -2.73
C ASP A 52 -9.61 -14.29 -3.67
N LYS A 53 -10.25 -13.24 -4.22
CA LYS A 53 -9.55 -12.20 -4.98
C LYS A 53 -8.53 -11.45 -4.12
N GLU A 54 -8.86 -11.20 -2.86
CA GLU A 54 -7.98 -10.55 -1.90
C GLU A 54 -6.77 -11.44 -1.56
N LYS A 55 -6.93 -12.76 -1.45
CA LYS A 55 -5.80 -13.68 -1.31
C LYS A 55 -4.84 -13.57 -2.51
N VAL A 56 -5.38 -13.59 -3.73
CA VAL A 56 -4.57 -13.45 -4.96
C VAL A 56 -3.90 -12.07 -5.02
N TRP A 57 -4.62 -11.01 -4.61
CA TRP A 57 -4.07 -9.65 -4.53
C TRP A 57 -2.90 -9.57 -3.54
N SER A 58 -3.04 -10.18 -2.36
CA SER A 58 -1.96 -10.22 -1.36
C SER A 58 -0.76 -11.01 -1.88
N ALA A 59 -1.01 -12.18 -2.49
CA ALA A 59 0.03 -13.11 -2.91
C ALA A 59 0.80 -12.69 -4.16
N ALA A 60 0.21 -11.91 -5.07
CA ALA A 60 0.82 -11.56 -6.35
C ALA A 60 1.20 -10.07 -6.46
N PRO A 61 0.27 -9.10 -6.62
CA PRO A 61 0.66 -7.71 -6.77
C PRO A 61 1.27 -7.12 -5.49
N VAL A 62 0.72 -7.40 -4.31
CA VAL A 62 1.24 -6.82 -3.06
C VAL A 62 2.62 -7.36 -2.72
N SER A 63 2.83 -8.68 -2.76
CA SER A 63 4.15 -9.28 -2.56
C SER A 63 5.20 -8.71 -3.53
N SER A 64 4.82 -8.48 -4.80
CA SER A 64 5.71 -7.90 -5.81
C SER A 64 6.03 -6.43 -5.57
N ILE A 65 5.05 -5.65 -5.08
CA ILE A 65 5.22 -4.23 -4.72
C ILE A 65 6.10 -4.08 -3.48
N LEU A 66 5.94 -4.98 -2.50
CA LEU A 66 6.66 -4.97 -1.23
C LEU A 66 8.01 -5.68 -1.31
N TYR A 67 8.37 -6.23 -2.47
CA TYR A 67 9.67 -6.85 -2.67
C TYR A 67 10.78 -5.83 -2.37
N ASP A 68 11.72 -6.19 -1.50
CA ASP A 68 12.82 -5.36 -0.98
C ASP A 68 12.43 -4.14 -0.14
N ILE A 69 11.15 -3.97 0.18
CA ILE A 69 10.71 -2.79 0.95
C ILE A 69 11.37 -2.71 2.33
N GLU A 70 11.83 -3.84 2.87
CA GLU A 70 12.62 -3.97 4.09
C GLU A 70 13.85 -3.06 4.10
N PHE A 71 14.45 -2.79 2.93
CA PHE A 71 15.67 -2.01 2.77
C PHE A 71 15.44 -0.63 2.14
N TRP A 72 14.19 -0.28 1.84
CA TRP A 72 13.83 1.04 1.30
C TRP A 72 13.73 2.10 2.40
N LEU A 73 14.84 2.41 3.05
CA LEU A 73 14.93 3.27 4.24
C LEU A 73 14.77 4.78 3.93
N GLY A 74 13.66 5.15 3.30
CA GLY A 74 13.31 6.53 2.99
C GLY A 74 11.88 6.71 2.47
N LEU A 75 11.20 7.75 2.95
CA LEU A 75 9.81 8.05 2.58
C LEU A 75 9.64 8.26 1.07
N ALA A 76 10.51 9.08 0.48
CA ALA A 76 10.45 9.40 -0.95
C ALA A 76 10.61 8.17 -1.86
N VAL A 77 11.23 7.11 -1.35
CA VAL A 77 11.41 5.84 -2.06
C VAL A 77 10.09 5.07 -2.04
N ILE A 78 9.45 4.94 -0.87
CA ILE A 78 8.16 4.24 -0.71
C ILE A 78 7.05 4.91 -1.53
N GLU A 79 7.06 6.24 -1.62
CA GLU A 79 6.08 6.99 -2.41
C GLU A 79 6.08 6.61 -3.89
N THR A 80 7.22 6.18 -4.46
CA THR A 80 7.30 5.74 -5.86
C THR A 80 6.46 4.50 -6.14
N ALA A 81 6.32 3.61 -5.15
CA ALA A 81 5.52 2.39 -5.24
C ALA A 81 4.02 2.61 -4.95
N ASN A 82 3.66 3.76 -4.37
CA ASN A 82 2.30 4.04 -3.92
C ASN A 82 1.28 4.03 -5.07
N ALA A 83 1.68 4.50 -6.25
CA ALA A 83 0.80 4.51 -7.42
C ALA A 83 0.34 3.09 -7.83
N MET A 84 1.26 2.12 -7.79
CA MET A 84 0.97 0.71 -8.08
C MET A 84 0.05 0.10 -7.02
N TYR A 85 0.35 0.35 -5.74
CA TYR A 85 -0.46 -0.11 -4.63
C TYR A 85 -1.90 0.40 -4.76
N MET A 86 -2.08 1.72 -4.86
CA MET A 86 -3.39 2.35 -4.98
C MET A 86 -4.16 1.89 -6.22
N ARG A 87 -3.47 1.65 -7.34
CA ARG A 87 -4.08 1.08 -8.56
C ARG A 87 -4.60 -0.34 -8.30
N SER A 88 -3.80 -1.19 -7.66
CA SER A 88 -4.19 -2.58 -7.37
C SER A 88 -5.37 -2.66 -6.40
N VAL A 89 -5.40 -1.81 -5.36
CA VAL A 89 -6.51 -1.75 -4.40
C VAL A 89 -7.81 -1.30 -5.08
N ARG A 90 -7.76 -0.24 -5.90
CA ARG A 90 -8.93 0.20 -6.66
C ARG A 90 -9.49 -0.90 -7.55
N LYS A 91 -8.59 -1.69 -8.18
CA LYS A 91 -9.01 -2.82 -9.00
C LYS A 91 -9.66 -3.92 -8.17
N LEU A 92 -9.08 -4.26 -7.02
CA LEU A 92 -9.63 -5.25 -6.09
C LEU A 92 -11.05 -4.86 -5.65
N LEU A 93 -11.27 -3.60 -5.27
CA LEU A 93 -12.59 -3.11 -4.88
C LEU A 93 -13.56 -2.94 -6.04
N GLY A 94 -13.06 -2.71 -7.26
CA GLY A 94 -13.87 -2.47 -8.46
C GLY A 94 -14.38 -1.03 -8.58
N VAL A 95 -13.61 -0.06 -8.07
CA VAL A 95 -13.97 1.37 -8.04
C VAL A 95 -13.29 2.16 -9.17
N ARG A 96 -13.76 3.41 -9.39
CA ARG A 96 -13.24 4.28 -10.46
C ARG A 96 -11.82 4.76 -10.13
N LYS A 97 -11.04 5.14 -11.15
CA LYS A 97 -9.70 5.73 -10.97
C LYS A 97 -9.72 7.03 -10.16
N THR A 98 -10.83 7.77 -10.24
CA THR A 98 -11.06 9.06 -9.58
C THR A 98 -11.60 8.95 -8.15
N THR A 99 -11.90 7.74 -7.65
CA THR A 99 -12.34 7.53 -6.28
C THR A 99 -11.24 7.96 -5.30
N ALA A 100 -11.62 8.69 -4.26
CA ALA A 100 -10.67 9.26 -3.30
C ALA A 100 -9.88 8.16 -2.59
N GLY A 101 -8.55 8.33 -2.55
CA GLY A 101 -7.59 7.39 -1.97
C GLY A 101 -7.97 6.92 -0.57
N ASP A 102 -8.16 7.89 0.31
CA ASP A 102 -8.43 7.66 1.73
C ASP A 102 -9.71 6.83 1.93
N LEU A 103 -10.78 7.15 1.19
CA LEU A 103 -12.08 6.48 1.35
C LEU A 103 -12.03 5.01 0.93
N PHE A 104 -11.42 4.69 -0.21
CA PHE A 104 -11.37 3.29 -0.64
C PHE A 104 -10.40 2.45 0.21
N LEU A 105 -9.39 3.06 0.82
CA LEU A 105 -8.51 2.37 1.77
C LEU A 105 -9.26 2.03 3.06
N ILE A 106 -10.00 3.00 3.61
CA ILE A 106 -10.88 2.79 4.77
C ILE A 106 -11.91 1.69 4.48
N GLU A 107 -12.58 1.76 3.33
CA GLU A 107 -13.58 0.79 2.89
C GLU A 107 -13.01 -0.64 2.80
N ALA A 108 -11.78 -0.79 2.28
CA ALA A 108 -11.10 -2.08 2.21
C ALA A 108 -10.52 -2.55 3.55
N GLY A 109 -10.49 -1.69 4.58
CA GLY A 109 -9.75 -1.93 5.82
C GLY A 109 -8.25 -2.10 5.58
N LEU A 110 -7.67 -1.33 4.66
CA LEU A 110 -6.27 -1.42 4.28
C LEU A 110 -5.49 -0.17 4.70
N PRO A 111 -4.27 -0.31 5.23
CA PRO A 111 -3.43 0.83 5.56
C PRO A 111 -2.87 1.49 4.30
N LEU A 112 -2.39 2.73 4.47
CA LEU A 112 -1.50 3.36 3.51
C LEU A 112 -0.25 2.50 3.29
N LEU A 113 0.30 2.52 2.07
CA LEU A 113 1.53 1.78 1.76
C LEU A 113 2.68 2.17 2.68
N VAL A 114 2.80 3.46 3.01
CA VAL A 114 3.84 3.96 3.93
C VAL A 114 3.76 3.31 5.30
N ASN A 115 2.57 3.14 5.88
CA ASN A 115 2.40 2.53 7.19
C ASN A 115 2.76 1.04 7.14
N LYS A 116 2.35 0.35 6.06
CA LYS A 116 2.71 -1.05 5.83
C LYS A 116 4.22 -1.22 5.65
N ALA A 117 4.86 -0.34 4.89
CA ALA A 117 6.30 -0.32 4.65
C ALA A 117 7.08 -0.13 5.96
N LYS A 118 6.73 0.91 6.73
CA LYS A 118 7.34 1.19 8.04
C LYS A 118 7.19 0.01 9.00
N SER A 119 6.07 -0.73 8.96
CA SER A 119 5.85 -1.94 9.77
C SER A 119 6.83 -3.05 9.43
N ILE A 120 6.98 -3.32 8.14
CA ILE A 120 7.90 -4.34 7.64
C ILE A 120 9.35 -3.96 7.95
N GLN A 121 9.72 -2.70 7.71
CA GLN A 121 11.07 -2.19 7.93
C GLN A 121 11.46 -2.21 9.40
N LYS A 122 10.59 -1.73 10.31
CA LYS A 122 10.83 -1.76 11.75
C LYS A 122 11.10 -3.19 12.22
N LYS A 123 10.17 -4.11 11.92
CA LYS A 123 10.28 -5.52 12.30
C LYS A 123 11.55 -6.19 11.74
N THR A 124 11.97 -5.78 10.55
CA THR A 124 13.16 -6.36 9.91
C THR A 124 14.43 -5.81 10.52
N LEU A 125 14.52 -4.49 10.74
CA LEU A 125 15.65 -3.85 11.41
C LEU A 125 15.81 -4.35 12.84
N GLU A 126 14.73 -4.47 13.62
CA GLU A 126 14.77 -5.04 14.98
C GLU A 126 15.37 -6.45 14.97
N LYS A 127 14.93 -7.30 14.05
CA LYS A 127 15.48 -8.65 13.89
C LYS A 127 16.95 -8.68 13.47
N PHE A 128 17.38 -7.73 12.64
CA PHE A 128 18.78 -7.64 12.24
C PHE A 128 19.64 -7.20 13.43
N ILE A 129 19.24 -6.13 14.12
CA ILE A 129 19.93 -5.59 15.29
C ILE A 129 20.04 -6.66 16.39
N ASP A 130 18.97 -7.39 16.67
CA ASP A 130 18.94 -8.47 17.67
C ASP A 130 19.88 -9.63 17.32
N LYS A 131 20.06 -9.94 16.02
CA LYS A 131 20.98 -10.98 15.56
C LYS A 131 22.44 -10.54 15.54
N THR A 132 22.69 -9.25 15.33
CA THR A 132 24.04 -8.70 15.17
C THR A 132 24.61 -8.13 16.48
N SER A 133 23.82 -8.09 17.55
CA SER A 133 24.24 -7.58 18.88
C SER A 133 25.47 -8.31 19.44
N ASP A 134 25.59 -9.61 19.17
CA ASP A 134 26.69 -10.45 19.64
C ASP A 134 27.87 -10.52 18.64
N LEU A 135 27.73 -9.94 17.45
CA LEU A 135 28.77 -9.95 16.43
C LEU A 135 29.73 -8.77 16.63
N THR A 136 31.01 -9.08 16.83
CA THR A 136 32.07 -8.07 16.79
C THR A 136 32.33 -7.67 15.34
N ASP A 137 32.44 -6.36 15.06
CA ASP A 137 32.70 -5.79 13.73
C ASP A 137 31.67 -6.12 12.64
N ASP A 138 30.37 -6.15 12.98
CA ASP A 138 29.32 -6.30 11.97
C ASP A 138 29.28 -5.10 11.00
N PRO A 139 29.44 -5.32 9.67
CA PRO A 139 29.48 -4.23 8.69
C PRO A 139 28.19 -3.41 8.62
N LEU A 140 27.02 -4.04 8.84
CA LEU A 140 25.74 -3.35 8.81
C LEU A 140 25.61 -2.40 10.02
N MET A 141 25.94 -2.88 11.22
CA MET A 141 25.95 -2.07 12.44
C MET A 141 26.94 -0.92 12.34
N PHE A 142 28.13 -1.16 11.79
CA PHE A 142 29.12 -0.11 11.53
C PHE A 142 28.58 0.97 10.57
N THR A 143 27.95 0.57 9.46
CA THR A 143 27.34 1.53 8.52
C THR A 143 26.17 2.29 9.15
N LEU A 144 25.29 1.61 9.90
CA LEU A 144 24.18 2.25 10.58
C LEU A 144 24.66 3.28 11.60
N GLU A 145 25.72 2.98 12.35
CA GLU A 145 26.30 3.91 13.32
C GLU A 145 26.90 5.14 12.63
N LYS A 146 27.67 4.94 11.54
CA LYS A 146 28.14 6.06 10.71
C LYS A 146 26.99 6.92 10.19
N CYS A 147 25.91 6.29 9.71
CA CYS A 147 24.73 7.00 9.25
C CYS A 147 24.06 7.82 10.36
N ARG A 148 24.04 7.29 11.60
CA ARG A 148 23.51 7.97 12.80
C ARG A 148 24.38 9.17 13.18
N THR A 149 25.69 8.99 13.30
CA THR A 149 26.65 10.06 13.61
C THR A 149 26.57 11.20 12.60
N ALA A 150 26.48 10.87 11.31
CA ALA A 150 26.37 11.86 10.23
C ALA A 150 24.94 12.41 10.03
N ASN A 151 23.95 12.00 10.83
CA ASN A 151 22.56 12.44 10.76
C ASN A 151 21.96 12.37 9.34
N THR A 152 22.30 11.32 8.59
CA THR A 152 21.86 11.13 7.20
C THR A 152 20.33 11.04 7.07
N PRO A 153 19.74 11.27 5.88
CA PRO A 153 18.31 11.05 5.67
C PRO A 153 17.83 9.65 6.09
N CYS A 154 18.63 8.62 5.80
CA CYS A 154 18.40 7.25 6.26
C CYS A 154 18.33 7.18 7.79
N ALA A 155 19.28 7.77 8.51
CA ALA A 155 19.28 7.74 9.98
C ALA A 155 18.15 8.53 10.63
N ARG A 156 17.66 9.60 9.99
CA ARG A 156 16.43 10.29 10.44
C ARG A 156 15.20 9.44 10.20
N TYR A 157 15.15 8.75 9.06
CA TYR A 157 14.08 7.84 8.72
C TYR A 157 14.02 6.66 9.69
N THR A 158 15.15 6.00 9.97
CA THR A 158 15.19 4.87 10.92
C THR A 158 14.76 5.28 12.33
N ARG A 159 15.20 6.44 12.84
CA ARG A 159 14.68 6.99 14.11
C ARG A 159 13.17 7.22 14.09
N SER A 160 12.62 7.64 12.94
CA SER A 160 11.16 7.81 12.81
C SER A 160 10.39 6.48 12.83
N LEU A 161 11.04 5.35 12.54
CA LEU A 161 10.42 4.02 12.65
C LEU A 161 10.21 3.63 14.12
N ASP A 162 11.15 3.96 15.00
CA ASP A 162 11.06 3.65 16.43
C ASP A 162 9.85 4.36 17.06
N GLN A 163 9.63 5.61 16.66
CA GLN A 163 8.52 6.47 17.12
C GLN A 163 7.19 6.22 16.41
N HIS A 164 7.14 5.32 15.43
CA HIS A 164 5.95 5.13 14.61
C HIS A 164 4.90 4.29 15.35
N ASP A 165 3.77 4.92 15.67
CA ASP A 165 2.56 4.26 16.17
C ASP A 165 1.58 3.98 15.02
N TYR A 166 1.44 2.70 14.67
CA TYR A 166 0.58 2.24 13.58
C TYR A 166 -0.90 2.50 13.84
N ASN A 167 -1.35 2.37 15.09
CA ASN A 167 -2.75 2.60 15.45
C ASN A 167 -3.09 4.09 15.30
N HIS A 168 -2.16 4.95 15.70
CA HIS A 168 -2.29 6.39 15.52
C HIS A 168 -2.42 6.79 14.04
N GLU A 169 -1.66 6.18 13.15
CA GLU A 169 -1.65 6.56 11.73
C GLU A 169 -2.90 6.08 10.96
N ASP A 170 -3.49 4.94 11.35
CA ASP A 170 -4.82 4.56 10.87
C ASP A 170 -5.91 5.54 11.36
N GLN A 171 -5.78 6.02 12.60
CA GLN A 171 -6.67 7.06 13.13
C GLN A 171 -6.50 8.39 12.39
N ILE A 172 -5.28 8.78 11.99
CA ILE A 172 -5.04 9.98 11.18
C ILE A 172 -5.79 9.90 9.85
N LEU A 173 -5.76 8.75 9.16
CA LEU A 173 -6.48 8.55 7.90
C LEU A 173 -7.99 8.74 8.08
N LYS A 174 -8.53 8.15 9.15
CA LYS A 174 -9.96 8.28 9.51
C LYS A 174 -10.33 9.70 9.93
N LEU A 175 -9.47 10.37 10.70
CA LEU A 175 -9.67 11.76 11.12
C LEU A 175 -9.70 12.68 9.91
N LYS A 176 -8.75 12.53 8.99
CA LYS A 176 -8.71 13.28 7.72
C LYS A 176 -9.99 13.08 6.90
N ALA A 177 -10.56 11.87 6.92
CA ALA A 177 -11.83 11.62 6.26
C ALA A 177 -13.00 12.34 6.94
N ARG A 178 -13.03 12.38 8.28
CA ARG A 178 -14.09 13.07 9.06
C ARG A 178 -14.01 14.59 8.97
N THR A 179 -12.82 15.16 8.96
CA THR A 179 -12.62 16.62 8.93
C THR A 179 -12.72 17.22 7.54
N SER A 180 -12.86 16.39 6.50
CA SER A 180 -13.01 16.88 5.13
C SER A 180 -14.34 17.62 4.94
N THR A 181 -14.27 18.83 4.39
CA THR A 181 -15.44 19.65 4.03
C THR A 181 -16.12 19.20 2.73
N ARG A 182 -15.56 18.21 2.03
CA ARG A 182 -16.11 17.73 0.75
C ARG A 182 -17.34 16.88 1.00
N THR A 183 -18.45 17.18 0.34
CA THR A 183 -19.75 16.48 0.48
C THR A 183 -19.61 14.96 0.46
N LYS A 184 -18.78 14.42 -0.44
CA LYS A 184 -18.55 12.96 -0.54
C LYS A 184 -18.06 12.32 0.76
N TYR A 185 -17.14 13.00 1.45
CA TYR A 185 -16.58 12.50 2.70
C TYR A 185 -17.62 12.59 3.81
N HIS A 186 -18.38 13.69 3.84
CA HIS A 186 -19.48 13.85 4.81
C HIS A 186 -20.54 12.76 4.66
N THR A 187 -21.03 12.50 3.43
CA THR A 187 -21.99 11.42 3.16
C THR A 187 -21.41 10.05 3.54
N TYR A 188 -20.15 9.77 3.18
CA TYR A 188 -19.51 8.51 3.54
C TYR A 188 -19.40 8.34 5.05
N CYS A 189 -18.82 9.33 5.75
CA CYS A 189 -18.53 9.28 7.18
C CYS A 189 -19.77 9.39 8.08
N ASN A 190 -20.90 9.89 7.59
CA ASN A 190 -22.09 10.10 8.43
C ASN A 190 -23.26 9.18 8.09
N LEU A 191 -23.38 8.74 6.83
CA LEU A 191 -24.51 7.94 6.37
C LEU A 191 -24.11 6.52 5.96
N MET A 192 -22.99 6.35 5.25
CA MET A 192 -22.63 5.06 4.64
C MET A 192 -21.76 4.19 5.55
N ASN A 193 -20.77 4.78 6.23
CA ASN A 193 -19.85 4.09 7.12
C ASN A 193 -19.45 4.97 8.31
N PRO A 194 -20.35 5.20 9.29
CA PRO A 194 -20.09 6.06 10.45
C PRO A 194 -18.91 5.59 11.32
N GLU A 195 -18.73 4.28 11.39
CA GLU A 195 -17.67 3.66 12.18
C GLU A 195 -16.31 3.67 11.46
N LEU A 196 -16.28 3.97 10.16
CA LEU A 196 -15.08 3.90 9.32
C LEU A 196 -14.37 2.54 9.45
N LYS A 197 -15.16 1.47 9.43
CA LYS A 197 -14.68 0.09 9.49
C LYS A 197 -14.96 -0.64 8.18
N ARG A 198 -14.17 -1.67 7.91
CA ARG A 198 -14.43 -2.60 6.80
C ARG A 198 -15.71 -3.37 7.07
N HIS A 199 -16.63 -3.37 6.11
CA HIS A 199 -17.88 -4.12 6.21
C HIS A 199 -17.65 -5.64 6.12
N GLU A 200 -18.44 -6.44 6.84
CA GLU A 200 -18.29 -7.90 6.91
C GLU A 200 -18.50 -8.60 5.55
N MET A 201 -19.23 -7.97 4.63
CA MET A 201 -19.44 -8.47 3.26
C MET A 201 -18.15 -8.76 2.49
N TYR A 202 -17.03 -8.12 2.88
CA TYR A 202 -15.72 -8.38 2.26
C TYR A 202 -15.07 -9.67 2.79
N ALA A 203 -15.56 -10.25 3.89
CA ALA A 203 -15.05 -11.49 4.49
C ALA A 203 -16.00 -12.68 4.27
N ASP A 204 -17.26 -12.42 3.91
CA ASP A 204 -18.28 -13.43 3.63
C ASP A 204 -18.12 -14.05 2.23
N LEU A 205 -18.08 -15.38 2.17
CA LEU A 205 -18.01 -16.15 0.92
C LEU A 205 -19.37 -16.31 0.23
N ASN A 206 -20.46 -16.09 0.97
CA ASN A 206 -21.83 -16.24 0.47
C ASN A 206 -22.33 -14.99 -0.27
N VAL A 207 -21.68 -13.85 -0.07
CA VAL A 207 -22.02 -12.60 -0.76
C VAL A 207 -21.66 -12.73 -2.24
N LYS A 208 -22.68 -12.61 -3.09
CA LYS A 208 -22.49 -12.54 -4.55
C LYS A 208 -21.65 -11.32 -4.89
N GLU A 209 -20.55 -11.54 -5.60
CA GLU A 209 -19.59 -10.49 -5.92
C GLU A 209 -20.21 -9.28 -6.67
N ASN A 210 -21.18 -9.52 -7.54
CA ASN A 210 -21.87 -8.41 -8.23
C ASN A 210 -22.64 -7.51 -7.26
N ALA A 211 -23.26 -8.09 -6.23
CA ALA A 211 -23.95 -7.32 -5.19
C ALA A 211 -22.95 -6.50 -4.39
N ARG A 212 -21.84 -7.12 -3.93
CA ARG A 212 -20.76 -6.40 -3.24
C ARG A 212 -20.22 -5.24 -4.09
N LEU A 213 -19.93 -5.46 -5.37
CA LEU A 213 -19.44 -4.41 -6.28
C LEU A 213 -20.40 -3.23 -6.37
N LYS A 214 -21.71 -3.48 -6.44
CA LYS A 214 -22.74 -2.42 -6.46
C LYS A 214 -22.75 -1.67 -5.13
N THR A 215 -22.78 -2.39 -4.00
CA THR A 215 -22.76 -1.78 -2.66
C THR A 215 -21.51 -0.93 -2.45
N THR A 216 -20.31 -1.45 -2.72
CA THR A 216 -19.05 -0.70 -2.62
C THR A 216 -19.09 0.58 -3.46
N LYS A 217 -19.63 0.52 -4.68
CA LYS A 217 -19.76 1.70 -5.55
C LYS A 217 -20.72 2.73 -4.99
N ILE A 218 -21.87 2.30 -4.44
CA ILE A 218 -22.86 3.18 -3.80
C ILE A 218 -22.25 3.88 -2.59
N CYS A 219 -21.57 3.14 -1.71
CA CYS A 219 -20.91 3.70 -0.54
C CYS A 219 -19.89 4.77 -0.95
N LEU A 220 -19.08 4.50 -1.97
CA LEU A 220 -17.95 5.36 -2.37
C LEU A 220 -18.24 6.41 -3.45
N SER A 221 -19.39 6.35 -4.13
CA SER A 221 -19.77 7.35 -5.14
C SER A 221 -20.29 8.63 -4.48
N SER A 222 -20.94 8.51 -3.32
CA SER A 222 -21.38 9.62 -2.48
C SER A 222 -22.07 10.75 -3.27
N HIS A 223 -22.89 10.38 -4.25
CA HIS A 223 -23.86 11.26 -4.88
C HIS A 223 -25.22 11.01 -4.24
N ASN A 224 -26.03 12.07 -4.10
CA ASN A 224 -27.42 11.95 -3.69
C ASN A 224 -28.15 11.18 -4.81
N PHE A 225 -28.47 9.90 -4.59
CA PHE A 225 -29.04 8.99 -5.61
C PHE A 225 -30.46 9.33 -6.06
N ALA A 226 -30.99 10.50 -5.68
CA ALA A 226 -32.33 10.95 -6.04
C ALA A 226 -32.55 11.17 -7.55
N ILE A 227 -31.56 10.94 -8.42
CA ILE A 227 -31.62 11.23 -9.86
C ILE A 227 -31.44 9.97 -10.74
N GLU A 228 -30.99 8.82 -10.22
CA GLU A 228 -30.65 7.64 -11.05
C GLU A 228 -31.63 6.45 -10.91
N LEU A 229 -32.78 6.61 -10.24
CA LEU A 229 -33.83 5.58 -10.17
C LEU A 229 -34.98 5.79 -11.17
N ASP A 230 -34.91 6.83 -12.01
CA ASP A 230 -35.99 7.20 -12.93
C ASP A 230 -35.70 6.92 -14.42
N ASP A 231 -34.68 6.12 -14.76
CA ASP A 231 -34.47 5.68 -16.14
C ASP A 231 -34.20 4.16 -16.24
N GLY A 232 -35.28 3.41 -16.49
CA GLY A 232 -35.34 2.23 -17.39
C GLY A 232 -34.77 0.91 -16.90
#